data_AF-A0AAD7FCQ5-F1
#
_entry.id   AF-A0AAD7FCQ5-F1
#
_cell.length_a   1.000
_cell.length_b   1.000
_cell.length_c   1.000
_cell.angle_alpha   90.00
_cell.angle_beta   90.00
_cell.angle_gamma   90.00
#
_symmetry.space_group_name_H-M   'P 1'
#
loop_
_entity.id
_entity.type
_entity.pdbx_description
1 polymer ?
#
loop_
_entity_poly.entity_id
_entity_poly.type
_entity_poly.pdbx_seq_one_letter_code
_entity_poly.pdbx_strand_id
1 'polypeptide(L)'
;MTESNPQLCTNPNNPTECCGELYPAKASLGLCSRCTALCSASSDQQRQDIIKMNQCQGCSALIQFLVGVYCGLCNMRLNKDKERPSGTALGSAAVTERIPLQNTSMENRPDTRADELKTLTAHRMQKKGSTAVKPMAHNGAMSHAAVRQIYVHMVPVHPGSTVGNDLGASARQFDESIPFDDVVATLLLRWKPDWDAQCNESISVEYLKFRFHKNLTFEPNSTLGTIGQFFDLKGLYVYIEVRFSLQEFVDHFKCAPPRFMLPGAEQKKHLKRTLDGDAESGVSKKPRASLLSALPSKIAPLRSVIRPAGAFTTVSVASATVELVADEADIRTSWPDLNDAVLEKCQIGKELVAQGASQNVYKGFYLGSIVAMKRFSNIGRGRNQVTMDENASEVQKEAERLLRVATYLAEFKGLAEERQVDIGNDLSVTGCTLMEEVPAQADAAPCEASGYTSEDSMAAASHMVWLAEPFRTGHVVKWSGTDEHPNHSTSKLGNILNCFAHYIYQNSAESIVLADIQTTMAVLKTGQVSQVLFDLMTHTTNGASGVGDNGEDGIKKFVEQHECSKRCRDMGLMNLHPESDPEDSETESNKGD
;
A
#
# COMPACT_ATOMS: atom_id res chain seq x y z
N MET A 1 21.13 3.21 -14.32
CA MET A 1 21.21 1.78 -14.00
C MET A 1 22.27 1.20 -14.92
N THR A 2 23.29 0.55 -14.37
CA THR A 2 24.34 -0.10 -15.16
C THR A 2 23.69 -1.15 -16.06
N GLU A 3 23.93 -1.10 -17.37
CA GLU A 3 23.60 -2.18 -18.29
C GLU A 3 24.19 -3.47 -17.71
N SER A 4 23.33 -4.33 -17.17
CA SER A 4 23.77 -5.60 -16.64
C SER A 4 24.20 -6.45 -17.83
N ASN A 5 25.51 -6.60 -18.02
CA ASN A 5 26.05 -7.48 -19.04
C ASN A 5 25.34 -8.84 -18.94
N PRO A 6 24.84 -9.38 -20.06
CA PRO A 6 24.05 -10.59 -20.01
C PRO A 6 24.89 -11.72 -19.43
N GLN A 7 24.35 -12.43 -18.44
CA GLN A 7 25.10 -13.39 -17.65
C GLN A 7 24.94 -14.79 -18.23
N LEU A 8 26.06 -15.44 -18.54
CA LEU A 8 26.07 -16.87 -18.88
C LEU A 8 25.82 -17.71 -17.62
N CYS A 9 25.06 -18.78 -17.78
CA CYS A 9 24.97 -19.85 -16.79
C CYS A 9 26.26 -20.66 -16.81
N THR A 10 27.16 -20.37 -15.86
CA THR A 10 28.43 -21.09 -15.71
C THR A 10 28.62 -21.57 -14.27
N ASN A 11 29.28 -22.71 -14.10
CA ASN A 11 29.80 -23.16 -12.81
C ASN A 11 31.33 -23.27 -12.94
N PRO A 12 32.11 -22.37 -12.34
CA PRO A 12 33.57 -22.37 -12.49
C PRO A 12 34.22 -23.62 -11.90
N ASN A 13 33.57 -24.28 -10.94
CA ASN A 13 34.09 -25.47 -10.28
C ASN A 13 33.71 -26.76 -11.03
N ASN A 14 32.62 -26.75 -11.78
CA ASN A 14 32.20 -27.88 -12.59
C ASN A 14 31.44 -27.43 -13.86
N PRO A 15 32.14 -27.19 -14.98
CA PRO A 15 31.51 -26.70 -16.21
C PRO A 15 30.42 -27.63 -16.76
N THR A 16 30.42 -28.91 -16.39
CA THR A 16 29.41 -29.88 -16.84
C THR A 16 28.05 -29.74 -16.14
N GLU A 17 27.98 -28.97 -15.05
CA GLU A 17 26.75 -28.75 -14.26
C GLU A 17 25.94 -27.51 -14.69
N CYS A 18 26.36 -26.85 -15.76
CA CYS A 18 25.71 -25.63 -16.25
C CYS A 18 25.16 -25.81 -17.66
N CYS A 19 24.10 -25.09 -18.02
CA CYS A 19 23.51 -25.16 -19.36
C CYS A 19 24.22 -24.26 -20.38
N GLY A 20 25.10 -23.36 -19.93
CA GLY A 20 25.78 -22.40 -20.81
C GLY A 20 24.87 -21.34 -21.44
N GLU A 21 23.57 -21.34 -21.14
CA GLU A 21 22.63 -20.37 -21.69
C GLU A 21 22.85 -18.95 -21.13
N LEU A 22 22.51 -17.96 -21.93
CA LEU A 22 22.59 -16.55 -21.60
C LEU A 22 21.24 -16.04 -21.09
N TYR A 23 21.25 -15.34 -19.95
CA TYR A 23 20.03 -14.78 -19.35
C TYR A 23 20.20 -13.26 -19.14
N PRO A 24 19.69 -12.41 -20.07
CA PRO A 24 19.96 -10.97 -20.07
C PRO A 24 19.52 -10.22 -18.82
N ALA A 25 18.50 -10.71 -18.12
CA ALA A 25 17.94 -10.09 -16.92
C ALA A 25 18.28 -10.84 -15.62
N LYS A 26 19.23 -11.78 -15.67
CA LYS A 26 19.68 -12.52 -14.48
C LYS A 26 20.58 -11.64 -13.62
N ALA A 27 20.18 -11.45 -12.37
CA ALA A 27 20.92 -10.60 -11.43
C ALA A 27 22.11 -11.30 -10.76
N SER A 28 22.09 -12.62 -10.66
CA SER A 28 23.14 -13.40 -9.99
C SER A 28 24.21 -13.90 -10.98
N LEU A 29 25.47 -13.90 -10.55
CA LEU A 29 26.54 -14.63 -11.22
C LEU A 29 26.36 -16.16 -11.01
N GLY A 30 26.90 -16.97 -11.93
CA GLY A 30 26.94 -18.43 -11.78
C GLY A 30 25.74 -19.18 -12.39
N LEU A 31 25.28 -20.25 -11.73
CA LEU A 31 24.22 -21.13 -12.25
C LEU A 31 22.86 -20.43 -12.43
N CYS A 32 22.09 -20.87 -13.42
CA CYS A 32 20.70 -20.50 -13.61
C CYS A 32 19.80 -21.25 -12.60
N SER A 33 18.56 -20.79 -12.42
CA SER A 33 17.67 -21.42 -11.41
C SER A 33 17.44 -22.90 -11.68
N ARG A 34 17.34 -23.31 -12.96
CA ARG A 34 17.23 -24.73 -13.33
C ARG A 34 18.47 -25.53 -12.97
N CYS A 35 19.67 -25.08 -13.36
CA CYS A 35 20.91 -25.78 -13.02
C CYS A 35 21.12 -25.84 -11.50
N THR A 36 20.82 -24.76 -10.77
CA THR A 36 20.88 -24.73 -9.30
C THR A 36 19.96 -25.78 -8.68
N ALA A 37 18.72 -25.87 -9.17
CA ALA A 37 17.76 -26.87 -8.72
C ALA A 37 18.19 -28.30 -9.06
N LEU A 38 18.75 -28.52 -10.26
CA LEU A 38 19.26 -29.83 -10.69
C LEU A 38 20.47 -30.29 -9.87
N CYS A 39 21.40 -29.40 -9.53
CA CYS A 39 22.52 -29.68 -8.62
C CYS A 39 22.02 -30.07 -7.21
N SER A 40 20.88 -29.55 -6.79
CA SER A 40 20.30 -29.77 -5.46
C SER A 40 19.29 -30.92 -5.41
N ALA A 41 19.00 -31.58 -6.54
CA ALA A 41 17.99 -32.63 -6.61
C ALA A 41 18.49 -33.94 -5.98
N SER A 42 17.73 -34.47 -5.03
CA SER A 42 18.10 -35.66 -4.25
C SER A 42 17.60 -36.98 -4.86
N SER A 43 16.79 -36.93 -5.91
CA SER A 43 16.27 -38.11 -6.62
C SER A 43 16.11 -37.86 -8.12
N ASP A 44 16.10 -38.95 -8.90
CA ASP A 44 15.86 -38.87 -10.34
C ASP A 44 14.46 -38.35 -10.68
N GLN A 45 13.46 -38.68 -9.85
CA GLN A 45 12.10 -38.16 -10.03
C GLN A 45 12.07 -36.63 -9.89
N GLN A 46 12.72 -36.09 -8.85
CA GLN A 46 12.83 -34.64 -8.66
C GLN A 46 13.58 -33.97 -9.81
N ARG A 47 14.64 -34.61 -10.33
CA ARG A 47 15.34 -34.13 -11.54
C ARG A 47 14.40 -34.05 -12.74
N GLN A 48 13.61 -35.09 -12.98
CA GLN A 48 12.63 -35.11 -14.07
C GLN A 48 11.56 -34.03 -13.92
N ASP A 49 11.11 -33.76 -12.70
CA ASP A 49 10.12 -32.71 -12.43
C ASP A 49 10.70 -31.32 -12.67
N ILE A 50 11.95 -31.07 -12.26
CA ILE A 50 12.67 -29.82 -12.54
C ILE A 50 12.88 -29.60 -14.04
N ILE A 51 13.20 -30.65 -14.81
CA ILE A 51 13.37 -30.58 -16.27
C ILE A 51 12.06 -30.16 -16.96
N LYS A 52 10.92 -30.66 -16.46
CA LYS A 52 9.59 -30.33 -17.01
C LYS A 52 9.11 -28.92 -16.68
N MET A 53 9.66 -28.25 -15.65
CA MET A 53 9.28 -26.89 -15.32
C MET A 53 9.78 -25.90 -16.38
N ASN A 54 8.92 -24.97 -16.80
CA ASN A 54 9.33 -23.91 -17.73
C ASN A 54 10.30 -22.94 -17.06
N GLN A 55 11.27 -22.45 -17.84
CA GLN A 55 12.29 -21.51 -17.39
C GLN A 55 12.20 -20.21 -18.19
N CYS A 56 12.18 -19.08 -17.49
CA CYS A 56 12.18 -17.77 -18.13
C CYS A 56 13.54 -17.48 -18.81
N GLN A 57 13.54 -17.20 -20.12
CA GLN A 57 14.75 -16.88 -20.89
C GLN A 57 15.37 -15.51 -20.52
N GLY A 58 14.61 -14.62 -19.86
CA GLY A 58 15.13 -13.34 -19.36
C GLY A 58 15.93 -13.48 -18.07
N CYS A 59 15.27 -13.84 -16.95
CA CYS A 59 15.88 -13.87 -15.61
C CYS A 59 16.26 -15.27 -15.10
N SER A 60 16.03 -16.33 -15.89
CA SER A 60 16.28 -17.72 -15.56
C SER A 60 15.40 -18.37 -14.48
N ALA A 61 14.35 -17.70 -14.01
CA ALA A 61 13.44 -18.24 -12.99
C ALA A 61 12.68 -19.48 -13.49
N LEU A 62 12.55 -20.50 -12.63
CA LEU A 62 11.69 -21.67 -12.86
C LEU A 62 10.25 -21.34 -12.46
N ILE A 63 9.30 -21.49 -13.38
CA ILE A 63 7.89 -21.16 -13.16
C ILE A 63 7.02 -22.26 -13.75
N GLN A 64 6.28 -22.97 -12.90
CA GLN A 64 5.47 -24.14 -13.30
C GLN A 64 4.42 -23.83 -14.37
N PHE A 65 3.86 -22.62 -14.35
CA PHE A 65 2.80 -22.18 -15.27
C PHE A 65 3.25 -21.00 -16.14
N LEU A 66 4.50 -20.99 -16.57
CA LEU A 66 4.98 -19.97 -17.49
C LEU A 66 4.25 -20.11 -18.82
N VAL A 67 3.53 -19.06 -19.21
CA VAL A 67 2.91 -18.93 -20.54
C VAL A 67 3.87 -18.11 -21.42
N GLY A 68 4.45 -18.75 -22.44
CA GLY A 68 5.52 -18.17 -23.27
C GLY A 68 6.92 -18.43 -22.72
N VAL A 69 7.91 -17.66 -23.20
CA VAL A 69 9.34 -17.86 -22.85
C VAL A 69 9.88 -16.84 -21.84
N TYR A 70 9.12 -15.79 -21.52
CA TYR A 70 9.49 -14.75 -20.56
C TYR A 70 8.48 -14.68 -19.42
N CYS A 71 8.95 -14.48 -18.19
CA CYS A 71 8.06 -14.17 -17.07
C CYS A 71 7.47 -12.76 -17.24
N GLY A 72 6.37 -12.46 -16.54
CA GLY A 72 5.70 -11.16 -16.64
C GLY A 72 6.63 -9.97 -16.47
N LEU A 73 7.59 -10.05 -15.54
CA LEU A 73 8.57 -8.98 -15.32
C LEU A 73 9.56 -8.81 -16.49
N CYS A 74 10.08 -9.90 -17.05
CA CYS A 74 10.97 -9.84 -18.21
C CYS A 74 10.23 -9.38 -19.46
N ASN A 75 8.97 -9.81 -19.63
CA ASN A 75 8.13 -9.40 -20.75
C ASN A 75 7.84 -7.89 -20.70
N MET A 76 7.53 -7.35 -19.51
CA MET A 76 7.37 -5.90 -19.33
C MET A 76 8.64 -5.12 -19.69
N ARG A 77 9.83 -5.62 -19.33
CA ARG A 77 11.10 -4.97 -19.68
C ARG A 77 11.34 -4.96 -21.19
N LEU A 78 11.14 -6.10 -21.85
CA LEU A 78 11.29 -6.22 -23.30
C LEU A 78 10.35 -5.30 -24.08
N ASN A 79 9.14 -5.09 -23.58
CA ASN A 79 8.20 -4.16 -24.22
C ASN A 79 8.62 -2.70 -24.03
N LYS A 80 9.13 -2.33 -22.85
CA LYS A 80 9.69 -0.99 -22.62
C LYS A 80 10.88 -0.66 -23.54
N ASP A 81 11.73 -1.65 -23.84
CA ASP A 81 12.87 -1.43 -24.74
C ASP A 81 12.44 -1.24 -26.19
N LYS A 82 11.31 -1.82 -26.61
CA LYS A 82 10.73 -1.60 -27.96
C LYS A 82 10.08 -0.24 -28.12
N GLU A 83 9.62 0.35 -27.02
CA GLU A 83 8.96 1.67 -27.01
C GLU A 83 9.96 2.83 -26.97
N ARG A 84 11.27 2.56 -26.79
CA ARG A 84 12.30 3.61 -26.92
C ARG A 84 12.53 3.96 -28.39
N PRO A 85 12.38 5.24 -28.80
CA PRO A 85 12.76 5.67 -30.14
C PRO A 85 14.25 5.37 -30.36
N SER A 86 14.56 4.71 -31.47
CA SER A 86 15.93 4.37 -31.86
C SER A 86 16.75 5.65 -32.11
N GLY A 87 17.37 6.18 -31.06
CA GLY A 87 18.32 7.27 -31.12
C GLY A 87 19.56 6.86 -31.91
N THR A 88 19.98 7.76 -32.79
CA THR A 88 21.08 7.69 -33.75
C THR A 88 22.36 7.06 -33.17
N ALA A 89 22.84 6.00 -33.83
CA ALA A 89 24.15 5.40 -33.57
C ALA A 89 25.27 6.41 -33.90
N LEU A 90 26.08 6.78 -32.91
CA LEU A 90 27.32 7.53 -33.12
C LEU A 90 28.50 6.56 -33.19
N GLY A 91 29.06 6.47 -34.39
CA GLY A 91 30.31 5.77 -34.69
C GLY A 91 31.54 6.51 -34.17
N SER A 92 32.56 5.71 -33.88
CA SER A 92 33.93 6.09 -33.54
C SER A 92 34.65 6.74 -34.73
N ALA A 93 35.25 7.92 -34.53
CA ALA A 93 36.58 8.31 -35.04
C ALA A 93 36.95 9.75 -34.62
N ALA A 94 38.22 9.94 -34.28
CA ALA A 94 38.85 11.20 -33.89
C ALA A 94 39.10 12.17 -35.07
N VAL A 95 39.21 13.48 -34.78
CA VAL A 95 40.26 14.44 -35.22
C VAL A 95 39.81 15.91 -35.03
N THR A 96 40.57 16.62 -34.19
CA THR A 96 41.05 18.02 -34.19
C THR A 96 40.34 19.16 -34.96
N GLU A 97 39.95 20.23 -34.23
CA GLU A 97 40.17 21.71 -34.44
C GLU A 97 39.17 22.50 -33.54
N ARG A 98 39.52 23.30 -32.51
CA ARG A 98 40.07 24.70 -32.45
C ARG A 98 39.36 25.63 -33.47
N ILE A 99 38.66 26.76 -33.19
CA ILE A 99 38.68 27.91 -32.24
C ILE A 99 37.35 28.73 -32.51
N PRO A 100 36.99 29.90 -31.92
CA PRO A 100 36.90 30.41 -30.54
C PRO A 100 35.48 30.83 -30.07
N LEU A 101 35.39 31.04 -28.75
CA LEU A 101 34.47 31.93 -28.04
C LEU A 101 34.55 33.39 -28.53
N GLN A 102 33.40 34.04 -28.73
CA GLN A 102 33.27 35.50 -28.67
C GLN A 102 32.34 35.89 -27.53
N ASN A 103 32.96 36.45 -26.49
CA ASN A 103 32.31 37.30 -25.49
C ASN A 103 31.91 38.61 -26.16
N THR A 104 30.65 39.03 -26.00
CA THR A 104 30.30 40.44 -26.06
C THR A 104 29.42 40.78 -24.85
N SER A 105 29.98 41.64 -24.00
CA SER A 105 29.28 42.40 -22.98
C SER A 105 28.38 43.45 -23.63
N MET A 106 27.15 43.60 -23.15
CA MET A 106 26.50 44.91 -23.14
C MET A 106 25.72 45.08 -21.83
N GLU A 107 26.19 46.07 -21.06
CA GLU A 107 25.51 46.65 -19.92
C GLU A 107 24.33 47.53 -20.37
N ASN A 108 23.33 47.56 -19.49
CA ASN A 108 22.47 48.70 -19.12
C ASN A 108 21.62 49.38 -20.20
N ARG A 109 20.29 49.20 -20.06
CA ARG A 109 19.35 50.31 -19.92
C ARG A 109 18.07 49.90 -19.16
N PRO A 110 17.51 50.79 -18.32
CA PRO A 110 16.29 50.56 -17.54
C PRO A 110 15.05 50.95 -18.35
N ASP A 111 13.89 50.37 -18.06
CA ASP A 111 12.75 51.08 -17.44
C ASP A 111 11.41 50.32 -17.54
N THR A 112 10.67 50.42 -16.42
CA THR A 112 9.21 50.51 -16.31
C THR A 112 8.31 49.42 -16.91
N ARG A 113 7.79 48.55 -16.04
CA ARG A 113 6.34 48.32 -15.87
C ARG A 113 6.07 47.39 -14.68
N ALA A 114 5.95 48.00 -13.51
CA ALA A 114 5.27 47.43 -12.34
C ALA A 114 4.08 48.35 -12.08
N ASP A 115 2.91 47.96 -12.58
CA ASP A 115 1.58 48.38 -12.15
C ASP A 115 0.58 47.94 -13.20
N GLU A 116 -0.01 46.74 -13.03
CA GLU A 116 -1.34 46.34 -13.54
C GLU A 116 -1.59 44.86 -13.25
N LEU A 117 -2.02 44.51 -12.02
CA LEU A 117 -3.05 43.49 -11.75
C LEU A 117 -3.33 43.39 -10.23
N LYS A 118 -4.06 44.38 -9.71
CA LYS A 118 -4.72 44.31 -8.39
C LYS A 118 -6.19 44.72 -8.53
N THR A 119 -7.00 43.89 -9.16
CA THR A 119 -8.47 43.90 -8.97
C THR A 119 -9.07 42.65 -9.57
N LEU A 120 -10.05 42.04 -8.88
CA LEU A 120 -10.60 40.68 -8.99
C LEU A 120 -9.88 39.76 -7.97
N THR A 121 -10.31 39.69 -6.72
CA THR A 121 -11.54 38.98 -6.34
C THR A 121 -11.96 39.41 -4.94
N ALA A 122 -13.02 40.22 -4.84
CA ALA A 122 -13.71 40.49 -3.59
C ALA A 122 -15.20 40.33 -3.85
N HIS A 123 -15.72 39.11 -3.67
CA HIS A 123 -17.14 38.89 -3.41
C HIS A 123 -17.37 37.54 -2.74
N ARG A 124 -18.26 37.59 -1.73
CA ARG A 124 -19.05 36.50 -1.10
C ARG A 124 -18.34 35.61 -0.06
N MET A 125 -18.91 35.28 1.11
CA MET A 125 -20.18 35.64 1.77
C MET A 125 -19.99 35.65 3.30
N GLN A 126 -20.59 36.63 3.96
CA GLN A 126 -20.94 36.54 5.38
C GLN A 126 -21.89 35.36 5.60
N LYS A 127 -21.53 34.42 6.47
CA LYS A 127 -22.47 33.47 7.08
C LYS A 127 -22.58 33.74 8.58
N LYS A 128 -23.84 33.90 8.99
CA LYS A 128 -24.32 34.26 10.33
C LYS A 128 -23.92 33.23 11.38
N GLY A 129 -23.72 33.75 12.59
CA GLY A 129 -23.42 32.98 13.79
C GLY A 129 -24.48 31.92 14.11
N SER A 130 -23.99 30.75 14.52
CA SER A 130 -24.76 29.73 15.21
C SER A 130 -24.15 29.54 16.60
N THR A 131 -25.03 29.49 17.58
CA THR A 131 -24.80 29.42 19.02
C THR A 131 -23.97 28.21 19.44
N ALA A 132 -23.00 28.47 20.33
CA ALA A 132 -22.16 27.47 20.98
C ALA A 132 -23.00 26.50 21.83
N VAL A 133 -22.84 25.20 21.55
CA VAL A 133 -23.25 24.11 22.44
C VAL A 133 -21.99 23.58 23.12
N LYS A 134 -21.96 23.66 24.45
CA LYS A 134 -20.89 23.09 25.30
C LYS A 134 -20.86 21.55 25.14
N PRO A 135 -19.70 20.92 24.93
CA PRO A 135 -19.60 19.48 25.11
C PRO A 135 -19.43 19.15 26.61
N MET A 136 -20.29 18.24 27.09
CA MET A 136 -20.15 17.58 28.38
C MET A 136 -18.96 16.62 28.35
N ALA A 137 -18.20 16.61 29.46
CA ALA A 137 -17.12 15.67 29.70
C ALA A 137 -17.65 14.23 29.74
N HIS A 138 -17.11 13.36 28.89
CA HIS A 138 -17.23 11.91 29.03
C HIS A 138 -15.89 11.33 29.49
N ASN A 139 -15.94 10.65 30.63
CA ASN A 139 -14.84 9.90 31.22
C ASN A 139 -14.34 8.79 30.29
N GLY A 140 -13.02 8.60 30.30
CA GLY A 140 -12.29 7.72 29.40
C GLY A 140 -12.66 6.24 29.49
N ALA A 141 -12.83 5.63 28.32
CA ALA A 141 -12.70 4.20 28.12
C ALA A 141 -11.36 3.96 27.42
N MET A 142 -10.49 3.15 28.02
CA MET A 142 -9.20 2.77 27.45
C MET A 142 -9.40 2.01 26.13
N SER A 143 -8.71 2.41 25.07
CA SER A 143 -8.79 1.74 23.77
C SER A 143 -8.04 0.40 23.81
N HIS A 144 -8.73 -0.67 23.46
CA HIS A 144 -8.10 -1.92 23.10
C HIS A 144 -7.51 -1.77 21.69
N ALA A 145 -6.24 -2.14 21.50
CA ALA A 145 -5.63 -2.21 20.17
C ALA A 145 -6.48 -3.12 19.27
N ALA A 146 -6.87 -2.62 18.10
CA ALA A 146 -7.72 -3.36 17.17
C ALA A 146 -6.94 -4.56 16.60
N VAL A 147 -7.24 -5.76 17.07
CA VAL A 147 -6.62 -6.98 16.56
C VAL A 147 -7.15 -7.28 15.16
N ARG A 148 -6.25 -7.60 14.21
CA ARG A 148 -6.62 -7.91 12.83
C ARG A 148 -7.54 -9.14 12.80
N GLN A 149 -8.73 -8.96 12.22
CA GLN A 149 -9.69 -10.04 12.00
C GLN A 149 -9.54 -10.59 10.58
N ILE A 150 -9.53 -11.91 10.45
CA ILE A 150 -9.28 -12.62 9.21
C ILE A 150 -10.48 -13.50 8.87
N TYR A 151 -11.03 -13.34 7.66
CA TYR A 151 -12.19 -14.11 7.22
C TYR A 151 -11.75 -15.42 6.57
N VAL A 152 -12.31 -16.53 7.04
CA VAL A 152 -12.07 -17.84 6.44
C VAL A 152 -13.40 -18.45 6.03
N HIS A 153 -13.47 -18.87 4.77
CA HIS A 153 -14.64 -19.49 4.18
C HIS A 153 -14.34 -20.94 3.83
N MET A 154 -15.16 -21.85 4.33
CA MET A 154 -15.10 -23.25 3.95
C MET A 154 -16.16 -23.56 2.90
N VAL A 155 -15.73 -24.18 1.81
CA VAL A 155 -16.53 -24.40 0.61
C VAL A 155 -16.35 -25.83 0.10
N PRO A 156 -17.43 -26.60 -0.09
CA PRO A 156 -17.38 -27.92 -0.68
C PRO A 156 -17.28 -27.85 -2.20
N VAL A 157 -16.47 -28.74 -2.78
CA VAL A 157 -16.17 -28.77 -4.20
C VAL A 157 -16.39 -30.18 -4.75
N HIS A 158 -17.18 -30.29 -5.81
CA HIS A 158 -17.32 -31.53 -6.57
C HIS A 158 -16.14 -31.72 -7.53
N PRO A 159 -15.74 -32.96 -7.82
CA PRO A 159 -14.71 -33.24 -8.82
C PRO A 159 -15.11 -32.66 -10.18
N GLY A 160 -14.26 -31.79 -10.73
CA GLY A 160 -14.47 -31.17 -12.04
C GLY A 160 -15.48 -30.02 -12.10
N SER A 161 -16.04 -29.56 -10.96
CA SER A 161 -17.08 -28.52 -10.93
C SER A 161 -16.63 -27.20 -10.28
N THR A 162 -17.45 -26.16 -10.47
CA THR A 162 -17.47 -24.98 -9.60
C THR A 162 -18.10 -25.31 -8.24
N VAL A 163 -17.85 -24.43 -7.26
CA VAL A 163 -18.33 -24.48 -5.87
C VAL A 163 -19.77 -25.01 -5.76
N GLY A 164 -19.97 -26.08 -4.99
CA GLY A 164 -21.30 -26.68 -4.77
C GLY A 164 -22.12 -25.83 -3.80
N ASN A 165 -23.10 -25.08 -4.31
CA ASN A 165 -23.96 -24.21 -3.49
C ASN A 165 -24.95 -25.00 -2.61
N ASP A 166 -25.16 -26.29 -2.89
CA ASP A 166 -26.13 -27.19 -2.26
C ASP A 166 -25.72 -27.68 -0.86
N LEU A 167 -24.47 -27.44 -0.48
CA LEU A 167 -23.89 -27.85 0.80
C LEU A 167 -23.57 -26.66 1.71
N GLY A 168 -23.93 -25.44 1.32
CA GLY A 168 -23.69 -24.25 2.12
C GLY A 168 -22.21 -23.85 2.24
N ALA A 169 -21.98 -22.61 2.66
CA ALA A 169 -20.65 -22.09 2.98
C ALA A 169 -20.63 -21.64 4.44
N SER A 170 -19.54 -21.90 5.15
CA SER A 170 -19.33 -21.38 6.50
C SER A 170 -18.25 -20.31 6.45
N ALA A 171 -18.58 -19.10 6.90
CA ALA A 171 -17.67 -17.98 7.03
C ALA A 171 -17.48 -17.60 8.50
N ARG A 172 -16.24 -17.37 8.93
CA ARG A 172 -15.95 -16.86 10.27
C ARG A 172 -14.75 -15.93 10.27
N GLN A 173 -14.80 -14.94 11.15
CA GLN A 173 -13.66 -14.09 11.50
C GLN A 173 -12.83 -14.74 12.59
N PHE A 174 -11.52 -14.73 12.40
CA PHE A 174 -10.54 -15.20 13.37
C PHE A 174 -9.59 -14.07 13.73
N ASP A 175 -9.19 -14.06 14.99
CA ASP A 175 -8.10 -13.21 15.47
C ASP A 175 -6.79 -13.69 14.85
N GLU A 176 -5.91 -12.75 14.46
CA GLU A 176 -4.65 -13.08 13.80
C GLU A 176 -3.72 -13.97 14.66
N SER A 177 -3.88 -13.96 15.98
CA SER A 177 -3.09 -14.78 16.88
C SER A 177 -3.50 -16.25 16.92
N ILE A 178 -4.64 -16.63 16.31
CA ILE A 178 -5.15 -18.00 16.36
C ILE A 178 -4.26 -18.93 15.53
N PRO A 179 -3.75 -20.03 16.09
CA PRO A 179 -3.07 -21.08 15.33
C PRO A 179 -3.91 -21.55 14.15
N PHE A 180 -3.27 -21.76 13.00
CA PHE A 180 -3.98 -22.13 11.78
C PHE A 180 -4.79 -23.43 11.94
N ASP A 181 -4.27 -24.40 12.68
CA ASP A 181 -4.96 -25.65 12.98
C ASP A 181 -6.23 -25.44 13.83
N ASP A 182 -6.22 -24.46 14.74
CA ASP A 182 -7.40 -24.11 15.55
C ASP A 182 -8.49 -23.42 14.70
N VAL A 183 -8.09 -22.65 13.68
CA VAL A 183 -9.02 -22.09 12.69
C VAL A 183 -9.71 -23.23 11.95
N VAL A 184 -8.94 -24.22 11.49
CA VAL A 184 -9.46 -25.40 10.78
C VAL A 184 -10.41 -26.20 11.66
N ALA A 185 -9.98 -26.57 12.87
CA ALA A 185 -10.79 -27.31 13.83
C ALA A 185 -12.09 -26.59 14.14
N THR A 186 -12.04 -25.26 14.32
CA THR A 186 -13.24 -24.43 14.55
C THR A 186 -14.22 -24.48 13.38
N LEU A 187 -13.73 -24.47 12.14
CA LEU A 187 -14.57 -24.58 10.95
C LEU A 187 -15.16 -25.98 10.80
N LEU A 188 -14.38 -27.02 11.09
CA LEU A 188 -14.83 -28.42 11.05
C LEU A 188 -15.86 -28.73 12.13
N LEU A 189 -15.67 -28.29 13.38
CA LEU A 189 -16.65 -28.43 14.45
C LEU A 189 -17.96 -27.70 14.15
N ARG A 190 -17.87 -26.53 13.52
CA ARG A 190 -19.09 -25.82 13.08
C ARG A 190 -19.82 -26.56 11.97
N TRP A 191 -19.06 -27.20 11.07
CA TRP A 191 -19.61 -27.98 9.99
C TRP A 191 -20.22 -29.30 10.49
N LYS A 192 -19.52 -29.99 11.38
CA LYS A 192 -19.91 -31.26 11.98
C LYS A 192 -19.64 -31.18 13.50
N PRO A 193 -20.66 -30.89 14.33
CA PRO A 193 -20.50 -30.69 15.78
C PRO A 193 -19.94 -31.89 16.55
N ASP A 194 -20.08 -33.10 16.00
CA ASP A 194 -19.53 -34.36 16.51
C ASP A 194 -18.17 -34.71 15.88
N TRP A 195 -17.53 -33.80 15.15
CA TRP A 195 -16.17 -34.00 14.64
C TRP A 195 -15.17 -34.04 15.81
N ASP A 196 -14.27 -35.02 15.77
CA ASP A 196 -13.25 -35.24 16.79
C ASP A 196 -11.88 -35.35 16.12
N ALA A 197 -11.00 -34.38 16.41
CA ALA A 197 -9.64 -34.33 15.89
C ALA A 197 -8.81 -35.56 16.27
N GLN A 198 -9.17 -36.28 17.34
CA GLN A 198 -8.44 -37.46 17.84
C GLN A 198 -8.93 -38.76 17.20
N CYS A 199 -10.04 -38.71 16.45
CA CYS A 199 -10.56 -39.87 15.76
C CYS A 199 -9.78 -40.10 14.45
N ASN A 200 -9.15 -41.27 14.32
CA ASN A 200 -8.41 -41.66 13.10
C ASN A 200 -9.30 -41.72 11.84
N GLU A 201 -10.63 -41.74 12.02
CA GLU A 201 -11.64 -41.72 10.96
C GLU A 201 -12.28 -40.33 10.80
N SER A 202 -11.68 -39.27 11.35
CA SER A 202 -12.14 -37.90 11.15
C SER A 202 -11.33 -37.19 10.07
N ILE A 203 -11.94 -36.16 9.48
CA ILE A 203 -11.31 -35.31 8.46
C ILE A 203 -10.14 -34.58 9.11
N SER A 204 -8.92 -34.84 8.64
CA SER A 204 -7.71 -34.13 9.05
C SER A 204 -7.39 -32.96 8.08
N VAL A 205 -6.40 -32.14 8.42
CA VAL A 205 -5.92 -31.02 7.61
C VAL A 205 -5.44 -31.45 6.22
N GLU A 206 -4.97 -32.70 6.05
CA GLU A 206 -4.44 -33.20 4.78
C GLU A 206 -5.50 -33.39 3.69
N TYR A 207 -6.78 -33.48 4.10
CA TYR A 207 -7.93 -33.56 3.20
C TYR A 207 -8.48 -32.19 2.79
N LEU A 208 -7.90 -31.11 3.33
CA LEU A 208 -8.31 -29.74 3.04
C LEU A 208 -7.36 -29.11 2.04
N LYS A 209 -7.92 -28.58 0.95
CA LYS A 209 -7.17 -27.80 -0.03
C LYS A 209 -7.37 -26.33 0.26
N PHE A 210 -6.36 -25.72 0.83
CA PHE A 210 -6.41 -24.29 1.09
C PHE A 210 -6.04 -23.47 -0.15
N ARG A 211 -6.78 -22.39 -0.35
CA ARG A 211 -6.64 -21.46 -1.48
C ARG A 211 -6.79 -20.03 -1.00
N PHE A 212 -6.03 -19.12 -1.60
CA PHE A 212 -6.38 -17.70 -1.56
C PHE A 212 -7.45 -17.41 -2.61
N HIS A 213 -8.06 -16.22 -2.48
CA HIS A 213 -8.90 -15.66 -3.53
C HIS A 213 -8.18 -15.75 -4.90
N LYS A 214 -8.93 -16.04 -5.98
CA LYS A 214 -8.41 -16.34 -7.33
C LYS A 214 -7.64 -17.66 -7.47
N ASN A 215 -7.91 -18.63 -6.59
CA ASN A 215 -7.43 -20.02 -6.71
C ASN A 215 -5.90 -20.18 -6.60
N LEU A 216 -5.22 -19.27 -5.89
CA LEU A 216 -3.78 -19.40 -5.64
C LEU A 216 -3.52 -20.46 -4.56
N THR A 217 -2.55 -21.33 -4.82
CA THR A 217 -2.13 -22.41 -3.93
C THR A 217 -1.27 -21.88 -2.79
N PHE A 218 -1.33 -22.52 -1.63
CA PHE A 218 -0.43 -22.23 -0.53
C PHE A 218 0.96 -22.83 -0.78
N GLU A 219 1.97 -22.19 -0.19
CA GLU A 219 3.30 -22.80 -0.11
C GLU A 219 3.29 -23.93 0.93
N PRO A 220 4.05 -25.02 0.70
CA PRO A 220 4.23 -26.06 1.70
C PRO A 220 4.67 -25.45 3.04
N ASN A 221 4.12 -25.96 4.15
CA ASN A 221 4.44 -25.53 5.52
C ASN A 221 4.01 -24.12 5.93
N SER A 222 3.37 -23.35 5.05
CA SER A 222 2.89 -22.00 5.41
C SER A 222 1.83 -22.03 6.53
N THR A 223 1.17 -23.17 6.76
CA THR A 223 0.18 -23.39 7.82
C THR A 223 0.78 -23.68 9.21
N LEU A 224 2.11 -23.78 9.36
CA LEU A 224 2.77 -24.16 10.63
C LEU A 224 2.84 -23.03 11.69
N GLY A 225 1.87 -22.13 11.72
CA GLY A 225 1.88 -20.96 12.62
C GLY A 225 0.49 -20.41 12.88
N THR A 226 0.44 -19.16 13.30
CA THR A 226 -0.82 -18.42 13.45
C THR A 226 -1.36 -17.97 12.11
N ILE A 227 -2.68 -17.76 12.02
CA ILE A 227 -3.30 -17.24 10.80
C ILE A 227 -2.72 -15.85 10.45
N GLY A 228 -2.36 -15.01 11.42
CA GLY A 228 -1.64 -13.75 11.19
C GLY A 228 -0.28 -13.95 10.51
N GLN A 229 0.57 -14.81 11.06
CA GLN A 229 1.88 -15.14 10.47
C GLN A 229 1.74 -15.69 9.05
N PHE A 230 0.73 -16.53 8.81
CA PHE A 230 0.41 -17.05 7.50
C PHE A 230 0.11 -15.92 6.48
N PHE A 231 -0.61 -14.88 6.90
CA PHE A 231 -0.91 -13.72 6.06
C PHE A 231 0.26 -12.75 5.91
N ASP A 232 1.11 -12.63 6.92
CA ASP A 232 2.31 -11.78 6.87
C ASP A 232 3.34 -12.29 5.84
N LEU A 233 3.37 -13.61 5.59
CA LEU A 233 4.18 -14.22 4.53
C LEU A 233 3.64 -13.95 3.10
N LYS A 234 2.39 -13.53 2.96
CA LYS A 234 1.69 -13.43 1.65
C LYS A 234 1.11 -12.05 1.33
N GLY A 235 1.30 -11.09 2.23
CA GLY A 235 1.36 -9.65 1.95
C GLY A 235 0.07 -8.91 1.55
N LEU A 236 -1.01 -9.58 1.11
CA LEU A 236 -2.12 -8.85 0.45
C LEU A 236 -3.52 -9.48 0.53
N TYR A 237 -3.72 -10.60 1.22
CA TYR A 237 -5.03 -11.24 1.29
C TYR A 237 -5.71 -10.91 2.64
N VAL A 238 -7.05 -10.83 2.68
CA VAL A 238 -7.85 -10.71 3.93
C VAL A 238 -8.79 -11.91 4.10
N TYR A 239 -8.69 -12.87 3.19
CA TYR A 239 -9.66 -13.95 3.03
C TYR A 239 -8.98 -15.25 2.60
N ILE A 240 -9.34 -16.37 3.25
CA ILE A 240 -8.96 -17.74 2.86
C ILE A 240 -10.20 -18.50 2.37
N GLU A 241 -10.05 -19.20 1.25
CA GLU A 241 -11.00 -20.23 0.80
C GLU A 241 -10.45 -21.62 1.15
N VAL A 242 -11.11 -22.34 2.05
CA VAL A 242 -10.82 -23.73 2.37
C VAL A 242 -11.71 -24.60 1.50
N ARG A 243 -11.12 -25.30 0.52
CA ARG A 243 -11.84 -26.20 -0.37
C ARG A 243 -11.79 -27.62 0.13
N PHE A 244 -12.95 -28.26 0.15
CA PHE A 244 -13.10 -29.65 0.53
C PHE A 244 -13.54 -30.49 -0.67
N SER A 245 -12.78 -31.52 -1.01
CA SER A 245 -13.13 -32.43 -2.11
C SER A 245 -14.11 -33.49 -1.62
N LEU A 246 -15.35 -33.41 -2.09
CA LEU A 246 -16.39 -34.38 -1.71
C LEU A 246 -16.07 -35.79 -2.21
N GLN A 247 -15.42 -35.90 -3.36
CA GLN A 247 -15.05 -37.19 -3.93
C GLN A 247 -13.96 -37.86 -3.10
N GLU A 248 -12.91 -37.12 -2.72
CA GLU A 248 -11.86 -37.66 -1.85
C GLU A 248 -12.43 -38.10 -0.50
N PHE A 249 -13.42 -37.37 0.03
CA PHE A 249 -14.15 -37.78 1.24
C PHE A 249 -14.95 -39.07 1.05
N VAL A 250 -15.80 -39.15 0.03
CA VAL A 250 -16.62 -40.34 -0.25
C VAL A 250 -15.73 -41.55 -0.53
N ASP A 251 -14.64 -41.36 -1.27
CA ASP A 251 -13.69 -42.42 -1.59
C ASP A 251 -12.93 -42.89 -0.36
N HIS A 252 -12.62 -42.01 0.58
CA HIS A 252 -11.90 -42.36 1.80
C HIS A 252 -12.81 -43.00 2.86
N PHE A 253 -13.92 -42.35 3.20
CA PHE A 253 -14.81 -42.76 4.30
C PHE A 253 -15.91 -43.73 3.86
N LYS A 254 -16.05 -44.00 2.56
CA LYS A 254 -17.04 -44.92 1.98
C LYS A 254 -18.48 -44.62 2.42
N CYS A 255 -18.79 -43.34 2.66
CA CYS A 255 -20.11 -42.89 3.11
C CYS A 255 -20.60 -41.70 2.27
N ALA A 256 -21.92 -41.47 2.26
CA ALA A 256 -22.50 -40.32 1.56
C ALA A 256 -22.07 -39.01 2.25
N PRO A 257 -21.78 -37.94 1.48
CA PRO A 257 -21.40 -36.67 2.08
C PRO A 257 -22.59 -36.10 2.87
N PRO A 258 -22.37 -35.50 4.05
CA PRO A 258 -23.45 -34.93 4.84
C PRO A 258 -24.16 -33.81 4.06
N ARG A 259 -25.49 -33.89 3.97
CA ARG A 259 -26.34 -32.83 3.38
C ARG A 259 -26.68 -31.79 4.44
N PHE A 260 -26.70 -30.52 4.05
CA PHE A 260 -27.10 -29.44 4.94
C PHE A 260 -28.55 -29.03 4.75
N MET A 261 -29.22 -28.75 5.87
CA MET A 261 -30.26 -27.75 5.93
C MET A 261 -29.73 -26.60 6.79
N LEU A 262 -29.67 -25.39 6.25
CA LEU A 262 -29.33 -24.20 7.04
C LEU A 262 -30.38 -24.03 8.15
N PRO A 263 -30.00 -23.91 9.44
CA PRO A 263 -30.94 -23.61 10.50
C PRO A 263 -31.58 -22.25 10.23
N GLY A 264 -32.88 -22.22 9.91
CA GLY A 264 -33.63 -21.00 9.59
C GLY A 264 -33.95 -20.78 8.09
N ALA A 265 -33.48 -21.65 7.20
CA ALA A 265 -33.96 -21.68 5.81
C ALA A 265 -35.16 -22.64 5.68
N GLU A 266 -36.28 -22.33 6.33
CA GLU A 266 -37.55 -22.88 5.84
C GLU A 266 -37.73 -22.34 4.43
N GLN A 267 -37.57 -23.22 3.43
CA GLN A 267 -38.07 -22.95 2.09
C GLN A 267 -39.54 -22.60 2.24
N LYS A 268 -39.88 -21.31 2.09
CA LYS A 268 -41.25 -20.89 1.78
C LYS A 268 -41.61 -21.58 0.46
N LYS A 269 -42.12 -22.80 0.54
CA LYS A 269 -42.87 -23.41 -0.54
C LYS A 269 -44.01 -22.42 -0.79
N HIS A 270 -43.95 -21.74 -1.93
CA HIS A 270 -45.08 -21.03 -2.49
C HIS A 270 -46.16 -22.07 -2.78
N LEU A 271 -46.91 -22.44 -1.74
CA LEU A 271 -48.15 -23.16 -1.86
C LEU A 271 -49.13 -22.16 -2.47
N LYS A 272 -49.34 -22.29 -3.77
CA LYS A 272 -50.42 -21.62 -4.49
C LYS A 272 -51.73 -22.13 -3.87
N ARG A 273 -52.30 -21.38 -2.93
CA ARG A 273 -53.60 -21.69 -2.34
C ARG A 273 -54.57 -20.58 -2.72
N THR A 274 -55.50 -21.01 -3.57
CA THR A 274 -56.79 -20.42 -3.88
C THR A 274 -57.50 -19.92 -2.64
N LEU A 275 -58.18 -18.78 -2.83
CA LEU A 275 -59.21 -18.21 -1.97
C LEU A 275 -60.21 -19.30 -1.54
N ASP A 276 -60.49 -19.36 -0.24
CA ASP A 276 -61.84 -19.43 0.33
C ASP A 276 -61.79 -19.66 1.87
N GLY A 277 -62.67 -18.95 2.58
CA GLY A 277 -63.35 -19.48 3.77
C GLY A 277 -62.74 -19.23 5.16
N ASP A 278 -63.24 -18.19 5.82
CA ASP A 278 -63.83 -18.13 7.17
C ASP A 278 -63.27 -18.89 8.40
N ALA A 279 -63.35 -18.14 9.51
CA ALA A 279 -63.72 -18.53 10.88
C ALA A 279 -62.65 -18.97 11.92
N GLU A 280 -62.58 -18.12 12.96
CA GLU A 280 -62.65 -18.39 14.41
C GLU A 280 -61.51 -19.06 15.21
N SER A 281 -61.07 -18.31 16.24
CA SER A 281 -60.68 -18.74 17.62
C SER A 281 -59.46 -19.67 17.78
N GLY A 282 -58.58 -19.59 18.78
CA GLY A 282 -58.43 -18.82 20.01
C GLY A 282 -57.25 -19.38 20.83
N VAL A 283 -56.96 -18.74 21.97
CA VAL A 283 -56.29 -19.27 23.19
C VAL A 283 -54.75 -19.40 23.25
N SER A 284 -54.13 -18.39 23.88
CA SER A 284 -53.21 -18.41 25.06
C SER A 284 -52.32 -19.64 25.37
N LYS A 285 -51.00 -19.41 25.60
CA LYS A 285 -50.31 -19.68 26.90
C LYS A 285 -48.80 -19.28 26.95
N LYS A 286 -48.51 -18.39 27.91
CA LYS A 286 -47.36 -18.19 28.84
C LYS A 286 -45.86 -18.28 28.39
N PRO A 287 -45.01 -17.35 28.89
CA PRO A 287 -43.55 -17.41 28.75
C PRO A 287 -42.88 -18.18 29.90
N ARG A 288 -41.81 -18.92 29.59
CA ARG A 288 -40.94 -19.60 30.57
C ARG A 288 -39.62 -18.85 30.67
N ALA A 289 -39.38 -18.23 31.81
CA ALA A 289 -38.09 -17.70 32.21
C ALA A 289 -37.13 -18.86 32.55
N SER A 290 -35.88 -18.81 32.08
CA SER A 290 -34.79 -19.59 32.66
C SER A 290 -33.68 -18.68 33.14
N LEU A 291 -33.55 -18.63 34.46
CA LEU A 291 -32.40 -18.20 35.22
C LEU A 291 -31.21 -19.13 34.93
N LEU A 292 -30.09 -18.58 34.46
CA LEU A 292 -28.78 -19.17 34.69
C LEU A 292 -27.80 -18.09 35.12
N SER A 293 -27.23 -18.34 36.30
CA SER A 293 -26.27 -17.55 37.06
C SER A 293 -24.93 -17.41 36.33
N ALA A 294 -24.44 -16.19 36.22
CA ALA A 294 -23.08 -15.89 35.77
C ALA A 294 -22.07 -16.12 36.90
N LEU A 295 -21.04 -16.93 36.63
CA LEU A 295 -19.81 -17.01 37.42
C LEU A 295 -18.83 -15.94 36.93
N PRO A 296 -18.14 -15.18 37.82
CA PRO A 296 -17.15 -14.20 37.41
C PRO A 296 -15.78 -14.88 37.23
N SER A 297 -15.33 -15.09 35.99
CA SER A 297 -13.94 -15.47 35.73
C SER A 297 -13.05 -14.22 35.75
N LYS A 298 -12.30 -14.05 36.84
CA LYS A 298 -11.17 -13.12 36.90
C LYS A 298 -9.96 -13.79 36.26
N ILE A 299 -9.85 -13.72 34.94
CA ILE A 299 -8.59 -14.01 34.24
C ILE A 299 -8.08 -12.69 33.71
N ALA A 300 -6.99 -12.18 34.29
CA ALA A 300 -6.28 -11.03 33.75
C ALA A 300 -5.75 -11.40 32.36
N PRO A 301 -5.98 -10.56 31.33
CA PRO A 301 -5.51 -10.86 29.99
C PRO A 301 -3.98 -10.93 29.98
N LEU A 302 -3.45 -12.06 29.52
CA LEU A 302 -2.03 -12.24 29.24
C LEU A 302 -1.65 -11.24 28.14
N ARG A 303 -0.90 -10.19 28.50
CA ARG A 303 -0.25 -9.30 27.53
C ARG A 303 0.93 -10.06 26.92
N SER A 304 0.74 -10.67 25.74
CA SER A 304 1.87 -11.16 24.96
C SER A 304 2.58 -9.95 24.34
N VAL A 305 3.79 -9.67 24.81
CA VAL A 305 4.68 -8.70 24.15
C VAL A 305 5.31 -9.46 22.98
N ILE A 306 4.73 -9.31 21.79
CA ILE A 306 5.26 -9.90 20.56
C ILE A 306 6.66 -9.32 20.32
N ARG A 307 7.67 -10.18 20.28
CA ARG A 307 9.01 -9.80 19.80
C ARG A 307 9.09 -10.11 18.32
N PRO A 308 9.34 -9.12 17.46
CA PRO A 308 9.52 -9.37 16.04
C PRO A 308 10.78 -10.18 15.77
N ALA A 309 10.71 -11.11 14.81
CA ALA A 309 11.87 -11.82 14.30
C ALA A 309 12.72 -10.84 13.46
N GLY A 310 14.00 -10.69 13.82
CA GLY A 310 14.95 -9.78 13.15
C GLY A 310 15.88 -9.10 14.15
N ALA A 311 17.02 -8.58 13.68
CA ALA A 311 17.90 -7.78 14.51
C ALA A 311 17.36 -6.34 14.60
N PHE A 312 16.89 -5.95 15.78
CA PHE A 312 16.42 -4.60 16.08
C PHE A 312 17.33 -3.91 17.09
N THR A 313 17.52 -2.61 16.92
CA THR A 313 18.13 -1.73 17.91
C THR A 313 17.02 -0.99 18.65
N THR A 314 17.03 -1.03 19.98
CA THR A 314 16.07 -0.25 20.79
C THR A 314 16.66 1.11 21.08
N VAL A 315 15.96 2.16 20.66
CA VAL A 315 16.33 3.57 20.87
C VAL A 315 15.30 4.27 21.76
N SER A 316 15.71 5.36 22.41
CA SER A 316 14.78 6.31 23.02
C SER A 316 14.48 7.39 21.98
N VAL A 317 13.23 7.79 21.84
CA VAL A 317 12.82 8.84 20.91
C VAL A 317 11.98 9.91 21.59
N ALA A 318 12.15 11.15 21.15
CA ALA A 318 11.22 12.25 21.40
C ALA A 318 10.42 12.52 20.11
N SER A 319 9.11 12.73 20.22
CA SER A 319 8.27 12.98 19.05
C SER A 319 7.92 14.45 18.90
N ALA A 320 8.04 14.98 17.69
CA ALA A 320 7.58 16.34 17.39
C ALA A 320 6.06 16.38 17.21
N THR A 321 5.49 17.56 17.44
CA THR A 321 4.13 17.88 17.00
C THR A 321 4.20 18.67 15.69
N VAL A 322 3.50 18.18 14.66
CA VAL A 322 3.35 18.86 13.37
C VAL A 322 1.89 19.25 13.23
N GLU A 323 1.60 20.54 13.12
CA GLU A 323 0.24 21.07 13.12
C GLU A 323 0.04 22.19 12.10
N LEU A 324 -1.18 22.29 11.59
CA LEU A 324 -1.60 23.41 10.74
C LEU A 324 -2.03 24.57 11.63
N VAL A 325 -1.38 25.72 11.48
CA VAL A 325 -1.73 26.96 12.18
C VAL A 325 -2.89 27.61 11.44
N ALA A 326 -4.09 27.56 12.03
CA ALA A 326 -5.34 27.94 11.38
C ALA A 326 -5.35 29.37 10.78
N ASP A 327 -4.64 30.30 11.39
CA ASP A 327 -4.67 31.72 11.00
C ASP A 327 -3.72 32.05 9.83
N GLU A 328 -2.71 31.21 9.58
CA GLU A 328 -1.62 31.51 8.64
C GLU A 328 -1.58 30.58 7.42
N ALA A 329 -2.40 29.52 7.41
CA ALA A 329 -2.28 28.40 6.48
C ALA A 329 -0.85 27.80 6.44
N ASP A 330 -0.08 28.03 7.51
CA ASP A 330 1.29 27.56 7.66
C ASP A 330 1.32 26.29 8.52
N ILE A 331 2.34 25.47 8.31
CA ILE A 331 2.54 24.24 9.07
C ILE A 331 3.71 24.45 9.99
N ARG A 332 3.48 24.23 11.28
CA ARG A 332 4.51 24.37 12.30
C ARG A 332 4.91 23.01 12.83
N THR A 333 6.21 22.79 12.86
CA THR A 333 6.83 21.67 13.58
C THR A 333 7.37 22.19 14.91
N SER A 334 7.02 21.52 16.00
CA SER A 334 7.50 21.84 17.35
C SER A 334 8.08 20.61 18.01
N TRP A 335 9.34 20.74 18.46
CA TRP A 335 10.05 19.72 19.21
C TRP A 335 9.88 19.97 20.71
N PRO A 336 9.68 18.93 21.53
CA PRO A 336 9.64 19.09 22.98
C PRO A 336 11.03 19.46 23.51
N ASP A 337 11.09 20.19 24.63
CA ASP A 337 12.35 20.35 25.36
C ASP A 337 12.81 18.97 25.85
N LEU A 338 13.99 18.52 25.42
CA LEU A 338 14.50 17.18 25.75
C LEU A 338 14.68 16.96 27.26
N ASN A 339 14.79 18.02 28.07
CA ASN A 339 14.85 17.89 29.53
C ASN A 339 13.50 17.48 30.14
N ASP A 340 12.40 17.87 29.50
CA ASP A 340 11.02 17.64 29.95
C ASP A 340 10.26 16.63 29.07
N ALA A 341 10.88 16.19 27.96
CA ALA A 341 10.26 15.31 26.98
C ALA A 341 9.99 13.92 27.56
N VAL A 342 8.80 13.38 27.26
CA VAL A 342 8.49 11.97 27.52
C VAL A 342 9.21 11.14 26.46
N LEU A 343 10.28 10.46 26.86
CA LEU A 343 11.04 9.59 25.98
C LEU A 343 10.34 8.23 25.83
N GLU A 344 10.04 7.89 24.59
CA GLU A 344 9.40 6.62 24.24
C GLU A 344 10.42 5.63 23.67
N LYS A 345 10.13 4.34 23.81
CA LYS A 345 10.99 3.29 23.23
C LYS A 345 10.52 2.96 21.82
N CYS A 346 11.44 3.04 20.87
CA CYS A 346 11.26 2.59 19.49
C CYS A 346 12.27 1.48 19.18
N GLN A 347 11.86 0.47 18.43
CA GLN A 347 12.78 -0.56 17.94
C GLN A 347 12.95 -0.39 16.44
N ILE A 348 14.18 -0.16 15.96
CA ILE A 348 14.48 0.06 14.54
C ILE A 348 15.28 -1.14 14.03
N GLY A 349 14.80 -1.75 12.95
CA GLY A 349 15.45 -2.86 12.29
C GLY A 349 16.78 -2.42 11.65
N LYS A 350 17.79 -3.27 11.73
CA LYS A 350 19.11 -2.99 11.14
C LYS A 350 19.10 -3.08 9.61
N GLU A 351 18.23 -3.93 9.08
CA GLU A 351 18.16 -4.21 7.64
C GLU A 351 17.27 -3.20 6.92
N LEU A 352 17.76 -2.77 5.76
CA LEU A 352 17.03 -1.91 4.84
C LEU A 352 15.86 -2.70 4.24
N VAL A 353 14.64 -2.20 4.38
CA VAL A 353 13.45 -2.82 3.78
C VAL A 353 13.27 -2.34 2.35
N ALA A 354 13.45 -1.05 2.12
CA ALA A 354 13.32 -0.44 0.81
C ALA A 354 14.30 0.73 0.66
N GLN A 355 14.68 0.99 -0.59
CA GLN A 355 15.55 2.10 -0.94
C GLN A 355 14.97 2.85 -2.15
N GLY A 356 14.69 4.13 -1.95
CA GLY A 356 14.31 5.06 -3.02
C GLY A 356 15.52 5.74 -3.65
N ALA A 357 15.27 6.75 -4.49
CA ALA A 357 16.34 7.57 -5.07
C ALA A 357 17.01 8.48 -4.00
N SER A 358 16.21 8.97 -3.06
CA SER A 358 16.60 9.91 -2.00
C SER A 358 16.59 9.29 -0.59
N GLN A 359 15.83 8.22 -0.36
CA GLN A 359 15.54 7.73 1.00
C GLN A 359 15.89 6.26 1.23
N ASN A 360 16.20 5.97 2.49
CA ASN A 360 16.32 4.63 3.03
C ASN A 360 15.15 4.37 3.99
N VAL A 361 14.54 3.19 3.88
CA VAL A 361 13.38 2.77 4.68
C VAL A 361 13.72 1.52 5.48
N TYR A 362 13.50 1.59 6.79
CA TYR A 362 13.73 0.50 7.74
C TYR A 362 12.41 0.07 8.38
N LYS A 363 12.34 -1.18 8.84
CA LYS A 363 11.19 -1.66 9.61
C LYS A 363 11.36 -1.21 11.07
N GLY A 364 10.35 -0.58 11.65
CA GLY A 364 10.34 -0.19 13.06
C GLY A 364 9.15 -0.76 13.83
N PHE A 365 9.25 -0.73 15.15
CA PHE A 365 8.15 -0.99 16.08
C PHE A 365 8.05 0.17 17.06
N TYR A 366 6.90 0.82 17.05
CA TYR A 366 6.63 2.00 17.85
C TYR A 366 5.17 1.99 18.33
N LEU A 367 4.96 2.22 19.63
CA LEU A 367 3.64 2.17 20.29
C LEU A 367 2.80 0.93 19.93
N GLY A 368 3.46 -0.24 19.87
CA GLY A 368 2.83 -1.52 19.55
C GLY A 368 2.43 -1.72 18.08
N SER A 369 2.82 -0.79 17.19
CA SER A 369 2.54 -0.86 15.75
C SER A 369 3.82 -1.04 14.95
N ILE A 370 3.73 -1.72 13.80
CA ILE A 370 4.82 -1.79 12.82
C ILE A 370 4.82 -0.51 12.00
N VAL A 371 5.96 0.16 11.95
CA VAL A 371 6.14 1.43 11.22
C VAL A 371 7.26 1.30 10.19
N ALA A 372 7.19 2.09 9.12
CA ALA A 372 8.29 2.36 8.21
C ALA A 372 9.06 3.57 8.74
N MET A 373 10.32 3.36 9.11
CA MET A 373 11.24 4.40 9.59
C MET A 373 12.04 4.91 8.40
N LYS A 374 11.82 6.15 7.99
CA LYS A 374 12.49 6.76 6.84
C LYS A 374 13.54 7.77 7.26
N ARG A 375 14.60 7.84 6.46
CA ARG A 375 15.58 8.92 6.48
C ARG A 375 16.08 9.24 5.08
N PHE A 376 16.57 10.45 4.87
CA PHE A 376 17.25 10.82 3.64
C PHE A 376 18.67 10.24 3.62
N SER A 377 19.03 9.72 2.45
CA SER A 377 20.35 9.18 2.13
C SER A 377 20.96 9.87 0.92
N ASN A 378 20.18 10.63 0.15
CA ASN A 378 20.67 11.42 -0.98
C ASN A 378 19.77 12.63 -1.21
N ILE A 379 20.37 13.82 -1.22
CA ILE A 379 19.70 15.11 -1.50
C ILE A 379 20.21 15.75 -2.80
N GLY A 380 20.81 14.96 -3.70
CA GLY A 380 21.37 15.42 -4.98
C GLY A 380 22.90 15.46 -5.04
N ARG A 381 23.59 15.24 -3.91
CA ARG A 381 25.07 15.19 -3.84
C ARG A 381 25.66 13.78 -3.86
N GLY A 382 24.80 12.76 -3.93
CA GLY A 382 25.20 11.36 -3.90
C GLY A 382 24.71 10.64 -2.65
N ARG A 383 24.78 9.31 -2.68
CA ARG A 383 24.30 8.46 -1.58
C ARG A 383 25.22 8.56 -0.36
N ASN A 384 24.59 8.59 0.81
CA ASN A 384 25.18 8.74 2.13
C ASN A 384 26.03 10.01 2.30
N GLN A 385 25.69 11.07 1.56
CA GLN A 385 26.31 12.41 1.68
C GLN A 385 25.32 13.46 2.23
N VAL A 386 24.51 13.03 3.20
CA VAL A 386 23.47 13.84 3.84
C VAL A 386 23.86 13.99 5.31
N THR A 387 24.03 15.21 5.79
CA THR A 387 24.29 15.46 7.21
C THR A 387 23.03 15.22 8.04
N MET A 388 23.15 15.13 9.37
CA MET A 388 21.97 14.98 10.24
C MET A 388 21.03 16.18 10.16
N ASP A 389 21.57 17.41 10.06
CA ASP A 389 20.80 18.64 9.85
C ASP A 389 19.97 18.60 8.56
N GLU A 390 20.62 18.21 7.46
CA GLU A 390 19.96 18.12 6.16
C GLU A 390 18.90 17.02 6.17
N ASN A 391 19.21 15.87 6.77
CA ASN A 391 18.22 14.81 6.95
C ASN A 391 17.02 15.32 7.77
N ALA A 392 17.26 15.98 8.91
CA ALA A 392 16.21 16.52 9.78
C ALA A 392 15.32 17.54 9.05
N SER A 393 15.94 18.47 8.32
CA SER A 393 15.23 19.43 7.46
C SER A 393 14.36 18.74 6.41
N GLU A 394 14.90 17.74 5.69
CA GLU A 394 14.16 17.09 4.60
C GLU A 394 13.05 16.15 5.10
N VAL A 395 13.24 15.43 6.20
CA VAL A 395 12.15 14.63 6.80
C VAL A 395 11.05 15.53 7.38
N GLN A 396 11.41 16.70 7.93
CA GLN A 396 10.43 17.68 8.37
C GLN A 396 9.59 18.18 7.20
N LYS A 397 10.21 18.60 6.09
CA LYS A 397 9.49 19.01 4.88
C LYS A 397 8.55 17.93 4.35
N GLU A 398 8.93 16.65 4.39
CA GLU A 398 8.03 15.55 4.01
C GLU A 398 6.82 15.43 4.96
N ALA A 399 7.02 15.54 6.28
CA ALA A 399 5.93 15.50 7.24
C ALA A 399 4.95 16.67 7.04
N GLU A 400 5.48 17.88 6.84
CA GLU A 400 4.70 19.08 6.54
C GLU A 400 3.91 18.92 5.25
N ARG A 401 4.55 18.38 4.19
CA ARG A 401 3.88 18.09 2.92
C ARG A 401 2.74 17.08 3.07
N LEU A 402 2.96 15.99 3.82
CA LEU A 402 1.91 15.00 4.09
C LEU A 402 0.72 15.61 4.83
N LEU A 403 0.98 16.44 5.85
CA LEU A 403 -0.08 17.15 6.58
C LEU A 403 -0.82 18.14 5.68
N ARG A 404 -0.10 18.92 4.85
CA ARG A 404 -0.71 19.87 3.89
C ARG A 404 -1.65 19.17 2.92
N VAL A 405 -1.19 18.06 2.32
CA VAL A 405 -2.02 17.30 1.39
C VAL A 405 -3.21 16.65 2.09
N ALA A 406 -3.07 16.22 3.35
CA ALA A 406 -4.18 15.72 4.13
C ALA A 406 -5.26 16.79 4.36
N THR A 407 -4.86 18.03 4.63
CA THR A 407 -5.77 19.19 4.72
C THR A 407 -6.49 19.44 3.40
N TYR A 408 -5.74 19.56 2.30
CA TYR A 408 -6.36 19.74 0.98
C TYR A 408 -7.29 18.58 0.59
N LEU A 409 -6.98 17.34 0.98
CA LEU A 409 -7.87 16.21 0.71
C LEU A 409 -9.19 16.34 1.48
N ALA A 410 -9.16 16.85 2.72
CA ALA A 410 -10.37 17.11 3.47
C ALA A 410 -11.22 18.21 2.82
N GLU A 411 -10.60 19.30 2.37
CA GLU A 411 -11.29 20.38 1.65
C GLU A 411 -11.84 19.92 0.30
N PHE A 412 -11.06 19.16 -0.47
CA PHE A 412 -11.47 18.55 -1.74
C PHE A 412 -12.71 17.66 -1.56
N LYS A 413 -12.75 16.86 -0.48
CA LYS A 413 -13.91 16.05 -0.14
C LYS A 413 -15.14 16.89 0.20
N GLY A 414 -14.97 17.97 0.97
CA GLY A 414 -16.04 18.91 1.27
C GLY A 414 -16.60 19.58 0.00
N LEU A 415 -15.72 20.01 -0.91
CA LEU A 415 -16.12 20.59 -2.19
C LEU A 415 -16.85 19.56 -3.07
N ALA A 416 -16.37 18.31 -3.11
CA ALA A 416 -17.01 17.25 -3.90
C ALA A 416 -18.41 16.92 -3.37
N GLU A 417 -18.60 16.90 -2.05
CA GLU A 417 -19.91 16.74 -1.43
C GLU A 417 -20.84 17.92 -1.78
N GLU A 418 -20.36 19.17 -1.66
CA GLU A 418 -21.12 20.37 -2.03
C GLU A 418 -21.57 20.34 -3.50
N ARG A 419 -20.69 19.90 -4.40
CA ARG A 419 -20.93 19.82 -5.85
C ARG A 419 -21.61 18.51 -6.28
N GLN A 420 -21.90 17.60 -5.35
CA GLN A 420 -22.47 16.27 -5.63
C GLN A 420 -21.63 15.45 -6.62
N VAL A 421 -20.30 15.55 -6.54
CA VAL A 421 -19.36 14.83 -7.37
C VAL A 421 -18.88 13.58 -6.64
N ASP A 422 -19.10 12.40 -7.22
CA ASP A 422 -18.60 11.15 -6.65
C ASP A 422 -17.07 11.03 -6.81
N ILE A 423 -16.38 11.12 -5.67
CA ILE A 423 -14.94 10.88 -5.52
C ILE A 423 -14.65 9.64 -4.65
N GLY A 424 -15.66 8.86 -4.28
CA GLY A 424 -15.53 7.74 -3.35
C GLY A 424 -15.24 8.17 -1.90
N ASN A 425 -15.26 7.19 -0.99
CA ASN A 425 -14.93 7.36 0.42
C ASN A 425 -13.61 6.69 0.81
N ASP A 426 -12.89 6.16 -0.17
CA ASP A 426 -11.76 5.26 -0.01
C ASP A 426 -10.42 5.92 -0.28
N LEU A 427 -10.31 7.26 -0.22
CA LEU A 427 -9.04 7.97 -0.35
C LEU A 427 -8.63 8.60 0.98
N SER A 428 -7.37 8.41 1.38
CA SER A 428 -6.79 8.99 2.59
C SER A 428 -5.31 9.33 2.37
N VAL A 429 -4.74 10.20 3.20
CA VAL A 429 -3.29 10.43 3.25
C VAL A 429 -2.74 9.72 4.48
N THR A 430 -1.54 9.16 4.35
CA THR A 430 -0.84 8.56 5.47
C THR A 430 -0.62 9.57 6.61
N GLY A 431 -0.84 9.12 7.84
CA GLY A 431 -0.29 9.82 9.00
C GLY A 431 1.22 9.56 9.11
N CYS A 432 1.94 10.51 9.69
CA CYS A 432 3.34 10.34 10.04
C CYS A 432 3.64 10.90 11.42
N THR A 433 4.80 10.55 11.96
CA THR A 433 5.34 11.07 13.22
C THR A 433 6.82 11.34 13.01
N LEU A 434 7.26 12.57 13.31
CA LEU A 434 8.68 12.89 13.36
C LEU A 434 9.23 12.44 14.71
N MET A 435 10.35 11.74 14.69
CA MET A 435 11.00 11.19 15.89
C MET A 435 12.47 11.56 15.90
N GLU A 436 12.90 12.23 16.96
CA GLU A 436 14.29 12.52 17.23
C GLU A 436 14.85 11.42 18.12
N GLU A 437 15.95 10.80 17.69
CA GLU A 437 16.67 9.81 18.46
C GLU A 437 17.43 10.48 19.60
N VAL A 438 17.07 10.13 20.85
CA VAL A 438 17.71 10.66 22.05
C VAL A 438 18.76 9.66 22.53
N PRO A 439 20.05 9.98 22.41
CA PRO A 439 21.12 9.04 22.75
C PRO A 439 21.12 8.76 24.25
N ALA A 440 21.48 7.53 24.64
CA ALA A 440 21.50 7.13 26.05
C ALA A 440 22.59 7.86 26.87
N GLN A 441 23.62 8.36 26.19
CA GLN A 441 24.72 9.16 26.72
C GLN A 441 25.05 10.24 25.70
N ALA A 442 25.58 11.39 26.13
CA ALA A 442 25.86 12.53 25.25
C ALA A 442 26.76 12.17 24.05
N ASP A 443 27.69 11.23 24.22
CA ASP A 443 28.65 10.81 23.18
C ASP A 443 28.26 9.51 22.47
N ALA A 444 27.07 8.95 22.74
CA ALA A 444 26.66 7.71 22.10
C ALA A 444 26.28 7.96 20.63
N ALA A 445 26.82 7.14 19.72
CA ALA A 445 26.42 7.15 18.32
C ALA A 445 24.92 6.83 18.17
N PRO A 446 24.24 7.43 17.18
CA PRO A 446 22.91 7.02 16.77
C PRO A 446 22.88 5.54 16.37
N CYS A 447 21.69 4.98 16.28
CA CYS A 447 21.53 3.58 15.93
C CYS A 447 22.16 3.27 14.57
N GLU A 448 22.61 2.02 14.39
CA GLU A 448 23.29 1.55 13.18
C GLU A 448 22.51 1.83 11.88
N ALA A 449 21.18 1.80 11.93
CA ALA A 449 20.31 2.09 10.78
C ALA A 449 20.44 3.54 10.28
N SER A 450 20.85 4.47 11.15
CA SER A 450 21.10 5.86 10.77
C SER A 450 22.25 6.00 9.78
N GLY A 451 23.22 5.07 9.81
CA GLY A 451 24.44 5.13 9.02
C GLY A 451 25.43 6.21 9.46
N TYR A 452 25.20 6.90 10.58
CA TYR A 452 26.10 7.89 11.16
C TYR A 452 26.99 7.28 12.24
N THR A 453 28.19 7.82 12.37
CA THR A 453 29.18 7.45 13.38
C THR A 453 29.07 8.36 14.61
N SER A 454 29.77 8.01 15.69
CA SER A 454 29.94 8.90 16.84
C SER A 454 30.64 10.20 16.46
N GLU A 455 31.58 10.16 15.51
CA GLU A 455 32.31 11.35 15.06
C GLU A 455 31.37 12.35 14.35
N ASP A 456 30.45 11.85 13.52
CA ASP A 456 29.41 12.67 12.88
C ASP A 456 28.51 13.34 13.93
N SER A 457 28.26 12.63 15.05
CA SER A 457 27.40 13.10 16.13
C SER A 457 28.06 14.17 16.99
N MET A 458 29.36 14.06 17.24
CA MET A 458 30.11 15.08 17.95
C MET A 458 30.33 16.34 17.11
N ALA A 459 30.38 16.20 15.78
CA ALA A 459 30.55 17.32 14.86
C ALA A 459 29.25 18.10 14.61
N ALA A 460 28.09 17.44 14.73
CA ALA A 460 26.79 18.06 14.51
C ALA A 460 26.21 18.62 15.81
N ALA A 461 25.53 19.77 15.70
CA ALA A 461 24.69 20.28 16.79
C ALA A 461 23.31 19.58 16.85
N SER A 462 23.08 18.60 15.97
CA SER A 462 21.76 18.06 15.69
C SER A 462 21.71 16.55 15.84
N HIS A 463 20.53 16.08 16.22
CA HIS A 463 20.25 14.69 16.45
C HIS A 463 19.70 14.00 15.19
N MET A 464 19.73 12.67 15.20
CA MET A 464 19.16 11.86 14.12
C MET A 464 17.63 11.92 14.17
N VAL A 465 17.01 12.45 13.12
CA VAL A 465 15.54 12.55 12.99
C VAL A 465 15.00 11.56 11.97
N TRP A 466 13.93 10.86 12.33
CA TRP A 466 13.23 9.88 11.53
C TRP A 466 11.81 10.36 11.19
N LEU A 467 11.34 10.04 9.99
CA LEU A 467 9.91 10.06 9.68
C LEU A 467 9.37 8.64 9.83
N ALA A 468 8.47 8.44 10.79
CA ALA A 468 7.77 7.18 11.02
C ALA A 468 6.37 7.23 10.42
N GLU A 469 6.02 6.26 9.60
CA GLU A 469 4.65 6.10 9.07
C GLU A 469 4.18 4.63 9.17
N PRO A 470 2.88 4.33 9.05
CA PRO A 470 2.40 2.95 9.06
C PRO A 470 3.11 2.08 8.02
N PHE A 471 3.64 0.92 8.46
CA PHE A 471 4.31 -0.01 7.56
C PHE A 471 3.31 -0.65 6.59
N ARG A 472 3.66 -0.69 5.30
CA ARG A 472 2.80 -1.22 4.22
C ARG A 472 3.49 -2.36 3.51
N THR A 473 2.77 -3.46 3.34
CA THR A 473 3.19 -4.59 2.49
C THR A 473 2.42 -4.62 1.16
N GLY A 474 1.51 -3.65 0.96
CA GLY A 474 0.61 -3.62 -0.18
C GLY A 474 1.33 -3.27 -1.48
N HIS A 475 0.72 -3.68 -2.60
CA HIS A 475 1.16 -3.26 -3.92
C HIS A 475 1.03 -1.73 -4.03
N VAL A 476 2.08 -1.09 -4.53
CA VAL A 476 2.13 0.36 -4.76
C VAL A 476 1.71 0.64 -6.19
N VAL A 477 0.74 1.53 -6.38
CA VAL A 477 0.32 2.00 -7.70
C VAL A 477 0.76 3.45 -7.85
N LYS A 478 1.61 3.71 -8.84
CA LYS A 478 2.10 5.05 -9.17
C LYS A 478 1.22 5.68 -10.24
N TRP A 479 0.72 6.87 -9.96
CA TRP A 479 -0.22 7.65 -10.77
C TRP A 479 0.44 8.84 -11.45
N SER A 480 1.48 9.42 -10.85
CA SER A 480 2.32 10.41 -11.54
C SER A 480 3.78 10.17 -11.20
N GLY A 481 4.69 10.68 -12.04
CA GLY A 481 6.11 10.79 -11.74
C GLY A 481 6.45 12.14 -11.10
N THR A 482 7.75 12.42 -10.98
CA THR A 482 8.24 13.77 -10.61
C THR A 482 7.84 14.80 -11.65
N ASP A 483 8.06 14.52 -12.94
CA ASP A 483 7.82 15.45 -14.05
C ASP A 483 6.76 14.94 -15.06
N GLU A 484 6.09 13.84 -14.71
CA GLU A 484 5.16 13.11 -15.58
C GLU A 484 3.77 13.12 -14.93
N HIS A 485 2.81 13.81 -15.54
CA HIS A 485 1.43 13.94 -15.07
C HIS A 485 0.44 13.33 -16.08
N PRO A 486 0.50 12.00 -16.33
CA PRO A 486 -0.33 11.37 -17.34
C PRO A 486 -1.83 11.47 -17.00
N ASN A 487 -2.66 11.66 -18.03
CA ASN A 487 -4.10 11.63 -17.87
C ASN A 487 -4.61 10.19 -17.65
N HIS A 488 -5.25 9.96 -16.50
CA HIS A 488 -5.86 8.67 -16.13
C HIS A 488 -7.38 8.65 -16.33
N SER A 489 -7.87 9.15 -17.45
CA SER A 489 -9.30 9.28 -17.74
C SER A 489 -10.06 7.94 -17.71
N THR A 490 -9.39 6.82 -17.96
CA THR A 490 -9.98 5.47 -17.96
C THR A 490 -10.06 4.82 -16.57
N SER A 491 -9.27 5.28 -15.60
CA SER A 491 -9.26 4.76 -14.22
C SER A 491 -10.09 5.65 -13.32
N LYS A 492 -11.10 5.11 -12.60
CA LYS A 492 -11.91 5.90 -11.66
C LYS A 492 -11.02 6.61 -10.64
N LEU A 493 -10.12 5.88 -9.99
CA LEU A 493 -9.20 6.41 -8.98
C LEU A 493 -8.18 7.38 -9.60
N GLY A 494 -7.59 7.02 -10.75
CA GLY A 494 -6.63 7.89 -11.41
C GLY A 494 -7.25 9.22 -11.85
N ASN A 495 -8.51 9.20 -12.31
CA ASN A 495 -9.25 10.41 -12.64
C ASN A 495 -9.56 11.28 -11.41
N ILE A 496 -9.89 10.66 -10.26
CA ILE A 496 -10.06 11.36 -8.98
C ILE A 496 -8.73 12.03 -8.57
N LEU A 497 -7.61 11.30 -8.66
CA LEU A 497 -6.29 11.81 -8.30
C LEU A 497 -5.81 12.93 -9.23
N ASN A 498 -6.08 12.84 -10.53
CA ASN A 498 -5.78 13.91 -11.48
C ASN A 498 -6.61 15.18 -11.16
N CYS A 499 -7.90 15.01 -10.87
CA CYS A 499 -8.77 16.10 -10.42
C CYS A 499 -8.31 16.70 -9.08
N PHE A 500 -7.80 15.87 -8.16
CA PHE A 500 -7.30 16.32 -6.87
C PHE A 500 -6.00 17.13 -7.00
N ALA A 501 -5.08 16.73 -7.88
CA ALA A 501 -3.88 17.51 -8.18
C ALA A 501 -4.22 18.91 -8.75
N HIS A 502 -5.19 18.98 -9.67
CA HIS A 502 -5.70 20.25 -10.19
C HIS A 502 -6.39 21.08 -9.09
N TYR A 503 -7.20 20.46 -8.24
CA TYR A 503 -7.79 21.16 -7.10
C TYR A 503 -6.71 21.80 -6.21
N ILE A 504 -5.63 21.09 -5.86
CA ILE A 504 -4.52 21.65 -5.09
C ILE A 504 -3.88 22.84 -5.82
N TYR A 505 -3.63 22.71 -7.13
CA TYR A 505 -3.08 23.80 -7.95
C TYR A 505 -3.94 25.06 -7.88
N GLN A 506 -5.24 24.96 -8.14
CA GLN A 506 -6.13 26.11 -8.10
C GLN A 506 -6.34 26.65 -6.67
N ASN A 507 -6.54 25.77 -5.68
CA ASN A 507 -6.83 26.15 -4.30
C ASN A 507 -5.62 26.76 -3.58
N SER A 508 -4.41 26.41 -4.02
CA SER A 508 -3.16 27.03 -3.54
C SER A 508 -2.80 28.33 -4.28
N ALA A 509 -3.74 28.91 -5.05
CA ALA A 509 -3.48 30.07 -5.90
C ALA A 509 -2.28 29.84 -6.84
N GLU A 510 -2.25 28.66 -7.48
CA GLU A 510 -1.25 28.23 -8.46
C GLU A 510 0.18 28.09 -7.89
N SER A 511 0.32 28.08 -6.56
CA SER A 511 1.63 28.04 -5.91
C SER A 511 2.15 26.63 -5.61
N ILE A 512 1.28 25.61 -5.63
CA ILE A 512 1.61 24.22 -5.30
C ILE A 512 0.95 23.27 -6.29
N VAL A 513 1.67 22.28 -6.81
CA VAL A 513 1.07 21.12 -7.48
C VAL A 513 1.58 19.83 -6.85
N LEU A 514 0.71 18.81 -6.77
CA LEU A 514 1.06 17.46 -6.36
C LEU A 514 1.77 16.70 -7.48
N ALA A 515 2.88 16.04 -7.13
CA ALA A 515 3.68 15.18 -8.00
C ALA A 515 3.98 13.84 -7.30
N ASP A 516 4.55 12.89 -8.06
CA ASP A 516 4.83 11.52 -7.61
C ASP A 516 3.67 10.85 -6.85
N ILE A 517 2.45 11.05 -7.33
CA ILE A 517 1.24 10.55 -6.70
C ILE A 517 1.29 9.04 -6.74
N GLN A 518 1.26 8.40 -5.57
CA GLN A 518 1.20 6.95 -5.46
C GLN A 518 0.29 6.53 -4.32
N THR A 519 -0.38 5.40 -4.52
CA THR A 519 -1.30 4.82 -3.53
C THR A 519 -0.94 3.39 -3.20
N THR A 520 -1.34 2.96 -2.01
CA THR A 520 -1.47 1.54 -1.70
C THR A 520 -2.82 1.27 -1.03
N MET A 521 -3.33 0.06 -1.19
CA MET A 521 -4.51 -0.36 -0.43
C MET A 521 -4.10 -0.72 1.00
N ALA A 522 -4.77 -0.12 1.98
CA ALA A 522 -4.60 -0.45 3.39
C ALA A 522 -5.94 -0.53 4.12
N VAL A 523 -5.96 -1.29 5.21
CA VAL A 523 -7.07 -1.31 6.15
C VAL A 523 -6.82 -0.20 7.18
N LEU A 524 -7.68 0.80 7.22
CA LEU A 524 -7.62 1.89 8.20
C LEU A 524 -7.92 1.35 9.61
N LYS A 525 -7.61 2.14 10.65
CA LYS A 525 -7.95 1.81 12.05
C LYS A 525 -9.45 1.57 12.27
N THR A 526 -10.29 2.11 11.39
CA THR A 526 -11.75 1.92 11.37
C THR A 526 -12.17 0.54 10.83
N GLY A 527 -11.25 -0.26 10.29
CA GLY A 527 -11.53 -1.50 9.56
C GLY A 527 -11.91 -1.28 8.08
N GLN A 528 -12.05 -0.04 7.63
CA GLN A 528 -12.35 0.28 6.24
C GLN A 528 -11.12 0.09 5.36
N VAL A 529 -11.30 -0.54 4.19
CA VAL A 529 -10.27 -0.58 3.16
C VAL A 529 -10.24 0.77 2.42
N SER A 530 -9.06 1.37 2.34
CA SER A 530 -8.83 2.66 1.68
C SER A 530 -7.59 2.59 0.80
N GLN A 531 -7.61 3.32 -0.30
CA GLN A 531 -6.42 3.84 -0.96
C GLN A 531 -5.77 4.89 -0.05
N VAL A 532 -4.50 4.66 0.28
CA VAL A 532 -3.70 5.55 1.10
C VAL A 532 -2.64 6.17 0.21
N LEU A 533 -2.66 7.49 0.12
CA LEU A 533 -1.59 8.30 -0.47
C LEU A 533 -0.44 8.38 0.53
N PHE A 534 0.78 8.15 0.06
CA PHE A 534 1.98 8.19 0.88
C PHE A 534 3.18 8.55 0.01
N ASP A 535 4.26 9.03 0.63
CA ASP A 535 5.51 9.34 -0.07
C ASP A 535 5.26 10.23 -1.31
N LEU A 536 4.49 11.31 -1.09
CA LEU A 536 4.09 12.26 -2.12
C LEU A 536 5.20 13.28 -2.35
N MET A 537 5.23 13.91 -3.53
CA MET A 537 6.04 15.09 -3.81
C MET A 537 5.15 16.28 -4.16
N THR A 538 5.69 17.49 -4.06
CA THR A 538 5.03 18.71 -4.54
C THR A 538 6.03 19.54 -5.32
N HIS A 539 5.54 20.33 -6.26
CA HIS A 539 6.30 21.46 -6.77
C HIS A 539 5.73 22.74 -6.20
N THR A 540 6.62 23.65 -5.81
CA THR A 540 6.24 24.95 -5.25
C THR A 540 6.92 26.06 -6.01
N THR A 541 6.30 27.24 -6.12
CA THR A 541 6.89 28.36 -6.88
C THR A 541 8.28 28.78 -6.36
N ASN A 542 8.59 28.54 -5.09
CA ASN A 542 9.88 28.83 -4.48
C ASN A 542 10.82 27.61 -4.37
N GLY A 543 10.42 26.42 -4.84
CA GLY A 543 11.22 25.20 -4.76
C GLY A 543 11.48 24.71 -3.33
N ALA A 544 10.67 25.10 -2.35
CA ALA A 544 10.96 24.90 -0.93
C ALA A 544 10.39 23.60 -0.34
N SER A 545 9.65 22.79 -1.10
CA SER A 545 8.98 21.61 -0.54
C SER A 545 9.87 20.39 -0.31
N GLY A 546 11.17 20.48 -0.64
CA GLY A 546 12.20 19.49 -0.34
C GLY A 546 12.78 18.83 -1.59
N VAL A 547 13.54 17.74 -1.39
CA VAL A 547 14.16 16.98 -2.48
C VAL A 547 13.12 16.54 -3.52
N GLY A 548 13.37 16.88 -4.79
CA GLY A 548 12.47 16.56 -5.92
C GLY A 548 11.52 17.70 -6.30
N ASP A 549 11.54 18.82 -5.57
CA ASP A 549 10.81 20.02 -5.95
C ASP A 549 11.51 20.73 -7.13
N ASN A 550 10.91 20.62 -8.32
CA ASN A 550 11.38 21.26 -9.55
C ASN A 550 10.84 22.69 -9.72
N GLY A 551 10.28 23.31 -8.68
CA GLY A 551 9.92 24.71 -8.72
C GLY A 551 8.79 25.04 -9.69
N GLU A 552 8.89 26.22 -10.30
CA GLU A 552 8.00 26.66 -11.39
C GLU A 552 8.05 25.75 -12.62
N ASP A 553 9.20 25.13 -12.93
CA ASP A 553 9.32 24.22 -14.08
C ASP A 553 8.44 22.97 -13.87
N GLY A 554 8.39 22.44 -12.65
CA GLY A 554 7.51 21.33 -12.31
C GLY A 554 6.02 21.71 -12.39
N ILE A 555 5.67 22.92 -11.91
CA ILE A 555 4.31 23.46 -12.03
C ILE A 555 3.91 23.63 -13.50
N LYS A 556 4.80 24.21 -14.31
CA LYS A 556 4.58 24.41 -15.75
C LYS A 556 4.35 23.09 -16.47
N LYS A 557 5.15 22.05 -16.19
CA LYS A 557 4.96 20.72 -16.75
C LYS A 557 3.61 20.12 -16.39
N PHE A 558 3.14 20.31 -15.15
CA PHE A 558 1.79 19.90 -14.78
C PHE A 558 0.74 20.63 -15.61
N VAL A 559 0.81 21.95 -15.71
CA VAL A 559 -0.16 22.76 -16.48
C VAL A 559 -0.18 22.33 -17.95
N GLU A 560 0.98 22.08 -18.57
CA GLU A 560 1.08 21.64 -19.97
C GLU A 560 0.53 20.22 -20.21
N GLN A 561 0.62 19.32 -19.23
CA GLN A 561 0.22 17.91 -19.37
C GLN A 561 -1.20 17.64 -18.85
N HIS A 562 -1.78 18.54 -18.06
CA HIS A 562 -3.06 18.31 -17.41
C HIS A 562 -4.25 18.51 -18.36
N GLU A 563 -4.92 17.42 -18.71
CA GLU A 563 -6.19 17.47 -19.41
C GLU A 563 -7.38 17.47 -18.43
N CYS A 564 -8.18 18.54 -18.47
CA CYS A 564 -9.38 18.65 -17.64
C CYS A 564 -10.40 17.55 -17.96
N SER A 565 -10.66 16.70 -16.98
CA SER A 565 -11.70 15.68 -17.11
C SER A 565 -13.08 16.21 -16.78
N LYS A 566 -14.14 15.43 -17.07
CA LYS A 566 -15.51 15.74 -16.64
C LYS A 566 -15.57 16.04 -15.14
N ARG A 567 -14.80 15.32 -14.32
CA ARG A 567 -14.76 15.53 -12.87
C ARG A 567 -14.19 16.89 -12.48
N CYS A 568 -13.16 17.40 -13.19
CA CYS A 568 -12.63 18.74 -12.95
C CYS A 568 -13.71 19.81 -13.24
N ARG A 569 -14.44 19.65 -14.35
CA ARG A 569 -15.55 20.54 -14.72
C ARG A 569 -16.71 20.47 -13.72
N ASP A 570 -17.12 19.26 -13.33
CA ASP A 570 -18.19 19.06 -12.35
C ASP A 570 -17.83 19.67 -10.97
N MET A 571 -16.53 19.66 -10.62
CA MET A 571 -16.00 20.30 -9.42
C MET A 571 -15.92 21.83 -9.52
N GLY A 572 -16.16 22.40 -10.71
CA GLY A 572 -16.04 23.85 -10.97
C GLY A 572 -14.60 24.36 -10.99
N LEU A 573 -13.64 23.49 -11.32
CA LEU A 573 -12.24 23.88 -11.51
C LEU A 573 -12.07 24.63 -12.84
N MET A 574 -11.14 25.59 -12.87
CA MET A 574 -10.86 26.39 -14.05
C MET A 574 -10.28 25.52 -15.17
N ASN A 575 -10.68 25.75 -16.42
CA ASN A 575 -10.05 25.02 -17.53
C ASN A 575 -8.64 25.57 -17.76
N LEU A 576 -7.60 24.74 -17.58
CA LEU A 576 -6.20 25.12 -17.81
C LEU A 576 -5.88 25.33 -19.31
N HIS A 577 -6.72 24.79 -20.20
CA HIS A 577 -6.58 24.91 -21.66
C HIS A 577 -7.91 25.34 -22.30
N PRO A 578 -8.29 26.64 -22.21
CA PRO A 578 -9.57 27.13 -22.72
C PRO A 578 -9.71 27.00 -24.24
N GLU A 579 -8.61 26.92 -24.99
CA GLU A 579 -8.62 26.86 -26.46
C GLU A 579 -8.88 25.45 -27.03
N SER A 580 -8.85 24.41 -26.19
CA SER A 580 -8.96 23.02 -26.64
C SER A 580 -10.36 22.43 -26.51
N ASP A 581 -11.36 23.18 -26.01
CA ASP A 581 -12.73 22.67 -26.00
C ASP A 581 -13.21 22.61 -27.46
N PRO A 582 -13.43 21.41 -28.03
CA PRO A 582 -14.05 21.31 -29.33
C PRO A 582 -15.42 21.96 -29.15
N GLU A 583 -15.64 23.11 -29.80
CA GLU A 583 -16.98 23.69 -29.93
C GLU A 583 -17.91 22.51 -30.20
N ASP A 584 -18.86 22.29 -29.29
CA ASP A 584 -19.85 21.24 -29.39
C ASP A 584 -20.48 21.39 -30.77
N SER A 585 -19.92 20.67 -31.75
CA SER A 585 -20.51 20.49 -33.06
C SER A 585 -21.69 19.58 -32.80
N GLU A 586 -22.75 20.20 -32.28
CA GLU A 586 -24.11 19.75 -32.37
C GLU A 586 -24.32 19.48 -33.85
N THR A 587 -23.98 18.25 -34.23
CA THR A 587 -24.57 17.59 -35.37
C THR A 587 -26.01 17.41 -34.97
N GLU A 588 -26.79 18.49 -35.14
CA GLU A 588 -28.21 18.45 -35.41
C GLU A 588 -28.37 17.44 -36.55
N SER A 589 -28.52 16.19 -36.16
CA SER A 589 -29.02 15.13 -37.01
C SER A 589 -30.46 15.51 -37.27
N ASN A 590 -30.60 16.36 -38.30
CA ASN A 590 -31.81 16.68 -39.00
C ASN A 590 -32.49 15.34 -39.33
N LYS A 591 -33.39 14.89 -38.44
CA LYS A 591 -34.40 13.89 -38.76
C LYS A 591 -35.41 14.61 -39.64
N GLY A 592 -35.08 14.68 -40.93
CA GLY A 592 -36.04 15.02 -41.96
C GLY A 592 -37.10 13.93 -42.04
N ASP A 593 -38.35 14.38 -42.00
CA ASP A 593 -39.59 13.66 -42.33
C ASP A 593 -39.60 13.10 -43.76
#